data_AF-A0A7X1LBH3-F1
#
_entry.id   AF-A0A7X1LBH3-F1
#
_cell.length_a   1.000
_cell.length_b   1.000
_cell.length_c   1.000
_cell.angle_alpha   90.00
_cell.angle_beta   90.00
_cell.angle_gamma   90.00
#
_symmetry.space_group_name_H-M   'P 1'
#
loop_
_entity.id
_entity.type
_entity.pdbx_description
1 polymer ?
#
loop_
_entity_poly.entity_id
_entity_poly.type
_entity_poly.pdbx_seq_one_letter_code
_entity_poly.pdbx_strand_id
1 'polypeptide(L)'
;MDIQKYLTDNRQKLVEKWIASVVATYPADSVKFFKNTKDPFANPVGSTIKRSMGLLFAQVIKEKMDPAAVNEAMDPIVRLRAVQEFTPSRAISFIFTIKHLFRKELGKQLPDKSIARFLEDVESNVDEMILIALDIYGKCREKIYLLRINQAKESLKKLLIKKDLICEIPDFDPGPQAL
;
A
#
# COMPACT_ATOMS: atom_id res chain seq x y z
N MET A 1 25.90 18.58 9.80
CA MET A 1 26.22 17.20 9.33
C MET A 1 25.88 17.12 7.85
N ASP A 2 26.62 16.40 7.01
CA ASP A 2 26.13 16.13 5.65
C ASP A 2 25.02 15.09 5.69
N ILE A 3 23.79 15.56 5.52
CA ILE A 3 22.59 14.72 5.61
C ILE A 3 22.47 13.73 4.46
N GLN A 4 22.87 14.11 3.25
CA GLN A 4 22.77 13.25 2.07
C GLN A 4 23.74 12.08 2.19
N LYS A 5 24.94 12.35 2.69
CA LYS A 5 25.90 11.31 3.04
C LYS A 5 25.37 10.38 4.13
N TYR A 6 24.84 10.94 5.23
CA TYR A 6 24.25 10.14 6.31
C TYR A 6 23.13 9.21 5.82
N LEU A 7 22.19 9.74 5.02
CA LEU A 7 21.06 8.98 4.47
C LEU A 7 21.53 7.87 3.53
N THR A 8 22.56 8.12 2.73
CA THR A 8 23.14 7.12 1.83
C THR A 8 23.84 6.01 2.61
N ASP A 9 24.72 6.39 3.55
CA ASP A 9 25.51 5.45 4.36
C ASP A 9 24.62 4.58 5.27
N ASN A 10 23.47 5.12 5.69
CA ASN A 10 22.54 4.42 6.60
C ASN A 10 21.26 3.92 5.91
N ARG A 11 21.17 4.00 4.57
CA ARG A 11 19.93 3.70 3.82
C ARG A 11 19.35 2.35 4.20
N GLN A 12 20.17 1.30 4.13
CA GLN A 12 19.72 -0.07 4.43
C GLN A 12 19.13 -0.17 5.84
N LYS A 13 19.86 0.34 6.84
CA LYS A 13 19.44 0.32 8.25
C LYS A 13 18.14 1.10 8.48
N LEU A 14 17.98 2.26 7.84
CA LEU A 14 16.78 3.09 7.98
C LEU A 14 15.56 2.41 7.32
N VAL A 15 15.73 1.86 6.12
CA VAL A 15 14.68 1.12 5.41
C VAL A 15 14.27 -0.13 6.20
N GLU A 16 15.22 -0.89 6.76
CA GLU A 16 14.93 -2.06 7.59
C GLU A 16 14.16 -1.70 8.86
N LYS A 17 14.53 -0.61 9.54
CA LYS A 17 13.78 -0.08 10.69
C LYS A 17 12.35 0.30 10.32
N TRP A 18 12.15 0.91 9.16
CA TRP A 18 10.82 1.29 8.69
C TRP A 18 9.98 0.09 8.24
N ILE A 19 10.59 -0.91 7.59
CA ILE A 19 9.92 -2.19 7.28
C ILE A 19 9.49 -2.89 8.58
N ALA A 20 10.32 -2.86 9.63
CA ALA A 20 9.97 -3.47 10.90
C ALA A 20 8.71 -2.85 11.53
N SER A 21 8.47 -1.54 11.35
CA SER A 21 7.24 -0.91 11.84
C SER A 21 5.99 -1.36 11.07
N VAL A 22 6.11 -1.59 9.75
CA VAL A 22 5.04 -2.19 8.92
C VAL A 22 4.73 -3.60 9.37
N VAL A 23 5.77 -4.43 9.56
CA VAL A 23 5.61 -5.84 9.95
C VAL A 23 4.98 -5.95 11.34
N ALA A 24 5.30 -5.03 12.25
CA ALA A 24 4.74 -5.00 13.60
C ALA A 24 3.21 -4.75 13.64
N THR A 25 2.59 -4.28 12.55
CA THR A 25 1.13 -4.11 12.51
C THR A 25 0.38 -5.40 12.12
N TYR A 26 1.10 -6.45 11.75
CA TYR A 26 0.55 -7.78 11.47
C TYR A 26 0.48 -8.62 12.76
N PRO A 27 -0.47 -9.59 12.84
CA PRO A 27 -0.53 -10.53 13.96
C PRO A 27 0.79 -11.29 14.18
N ALA A 28 1.10 -11.65 15.42
CA ALA A 28 2.37 -12.27 15.82
C ALA A 28 2.73 -13.52 15.00
N ASP A 29 1.73 -14.30 14.58
CA ASP A 29 1.91 -15.51 13.78
C ASP A 29 2.40 -15.19 12.36
N SER A 30 1.96 -14.08 11.78
CA SER A 30 2.44 -13.61 10.48
C SER A 30 3.87 -13.05 10.55
N VAL A 31 4.25 -12.43 11.68
CA VAL A 31 5.59 -11.83 11.90
C VAL A 31 6.71 -12.88 11.82
N LYS A 32 6.48 -14.08 12.37
CA LYS A 32 7.47 -15.18 12.29
C LYS A 32 7.73 -15.63 10.85
N PHE A 33 6.68 -15.67 10.04
CA PHE A 33 6.76 -16.01 8.61
C PHE A 33 7.51 -14.94 7.81
N PHE A 34 7.33 -13.65 8.16
CA PHE A 34 8.06 -12.56 7.52
C PHE A 34 9.58 -12.58 7.78
N LYS A 35 10.01 -13.00 8.97
CA LYS A 35 11.42 -12.99 9.37
C LYS A 35 12.21 -14.19 8.85
N ASN A 36 11.58 -15.36 8.73
CA ASN A 36 12.29 -16.62 8.50
C ASN A 36 12.42 -17.02 7.01
N THR A 37 11.73 -16.32 6.11
CA THR A 37 11.65 -16.72 4.69
C THR A 37 12.34 -15.69 3.79
N LYS A 38 13.49 -16.06 3.23
CA LYS A 38 14.27 -15.25 2.27
C LYS A 38 13.82 -15.41 0.81
N ASP A 39 13.16 -16.53 0.49
CA ASP A 39 12.66 -16.81 -0.85
C ASP A 39 11.42 -15.94 -1.17
N PRO A 40 11.46 -15.10 -2.22
CA PRO A 40 10.33 -14.27 -2.64
C PRO A 40 9.08 -15.07 -3.02
N PHE A 41 9.21 -16.31 -3.48
CA PHE A 41 8.07 -17.18 -3.80
C PHE A 41 7.42 -17.75 -2.56
N ALA A 42 8.22 -18.11 -1.56
CA ALA A 42 7.73 -18.56 -0.28
C ALA A 42 7.16 -17.41 0.59
N ASN A 43 7.49 -16.15 0.30
CA ASN A 43 6.94 -14.98 1.01
C ASN A 43 6.65 -13.77 0.08
N PRO A 44 5.58 -13.86 -0.74
CA PRO A 44 5.22 -12.81 -1.72
C PRO A 44 4.75 -11.50 -1.06
N VAL A 45 4.17 -11.60 0.14
CA VAL A 45 3.73 -10.44 0.93
C VAL A 45 4.95 -9.67 1.43
N GLY A 46 5.94 -10.39 1.98
CA GLY A 46 7.16 -9.79 2.52
C GLY A 46 8.04 -9.17 1.42
N SER A 47 8.16 -9.82 0.26
CA SER A 47 8.91 -9.28 -0.87
C SER A 47 8.26 -8.00 -1.41
N THR A 48 6.92 -7.97 -1.52
CA THR A 48 6.14 -6.79 -1.90
C THR A 48 6.39 -5.62 -0.94
N ILE A 49 6.26 -5.87 0.37
CA ILE A 49 6.51 -4.84 1.40
C ILE A 49 7.94 -4.31 1.29
N LYS A 50 8.95 -5.19 1.24
CA LYS A 50 10.36 -4.77 1.16
C LYS A 50 10.64 -3.88 -0.05
N ARG A 51 10.12 -4.27 -1.23
CA ARG A 51 10.27 -3.50 -2.47
C ARG A 51 9.59 -2.14 -2.37
N SER A 52 8.30 -2.12 -2.03
CA SER A 52 7.52 -0.89 -1.89
C SER A 52 8.15 0.08 -0.89
N MET A 53 8.57 -0.41 0.27
CA MET A 53 9.19 0.42 1.32
C MET A 53 10.53 1.01 0.88
N GLY A 54 11.35 0.26 0.14
CA GLY A 54 12.61 0.77 -0.40
C GLY A 54 12.42 1.89 -1.44
N LEU A 55 11.38 1.79 -2.27
CA LEU A 55 11.02 2.81 -3.25
C LEU A 55 10.39 4.05 -2.60
N LEU A 56 9.46 3.85 -1.65
CA LEU A 56 8.88 4.93 -0.87
C LEU A 56 9.95 5.68 -0.07
N PHE A 57 10.93 4.97 0.50
CA PHE A 57 12.03 5.62 1.21
C PHE A 57 12.86 6.50 0.27
N ALA A 58 13.09 6.07 -0.97
CA ALA A 58 13.80 6.88 -1.95
C ALA A 58 13.02 8.14 -2.37
N GLN A 59 11.69 8.14 -2.23
CA GLN A 59 10.85 9.33 -2.48
C GLN A 59 10.79 10.25 -1.26
N VAL A 60 10.52 9.71 -0.06
CA VAL A 60 10.28 10.52 1.15
C VAL A 60 11.46 11.40 1.57
N ILE A 61 12.68 11.03 1.18
CA ILE A 61 13.91 11.78 1.50
C ILE A 61 14.24 12.89 0.49
N LYS A 62 13.48 13.02 -0.59
CA LYS A 62 13.66 14.08 -1.58
C LYS A 62 13.05 15.38 -1.06
N GLU A 63 13.60 16.52 -1.49
CA GLU A 63 12.96 17.83 -1.28
C GLU A 63 11.58 17.89 -1.95
N LYS A 64 11.41 17.23 -3.09
CA LYS A 64 10.13 17.06 -3.78
C LYS A 64 10.00 15.65 -4.32
N MET A 65 8.90 14.99 -3.97
CA MET A 65 8.60 13.65 -4.47
C MET A 65 8.12 13.68 -5.92
N ASP A 66 8.25 12.54 -6.59
CA ASP A 66 7.50 12.25 -7.82
C ASP A 66 6.18 11.53 -7.45
N PRO A 67 5.02 12.18 -7.61
CA PRO A 67 3.73 11.59 -7.25
C PRO A 67 3.43 10.29 -7.98
N ALA A 68 3.88 10.13 -9.23
CA ALA A 68 3.65 8.91 -10.00
C ALA A 68 4.46 7.75 -9.43
N ALA A 69 5.74 7.97 -9.13
CA ALA A 69 6.59 6.97 -8.49
C ALA A 69 6.12 6.62 -7.07
N VAL A 70 5.60 7.60 -6.32
CA VAL A 70 4.96 7.34 -5.01
C VAL A 70 3.74 6.46 -5.19
N ASN A 71 2.86 6.78 -6.14
CA ASN A 71 1.65 5.99 -6.41
C ASN A 71 2.01 4.54 -6.77
N GLU A 72 2.94 4.34 -7.71
CA GLU A 72 3.42 3.02 -8.13
C GLU A 72 4.01 2.21 -6.97
N ALA A 73 4.83 2.85 -6.13
CA ALA A 73 5.43 2.19 -4.97
C ALA A 73 4.41 1.90 -3.85
N MET A 74 3.41 2.77 -3.67
CA MET A 74 2.41 2.69 -2.62
C MET A 74 1.29 1.68 -2.93
N ASP A 75 0.89 1.55 -4.21
CA ASP A 75 -0.25 0.71 -4.60
C ASP A 75 -0.13 -0.74 -4.11
N PRO A 76 1.00 -1.46 -4.31
CA PRO A 76 1.08 -2.86 -3.94
C PRO A 76 0.87 -3.10 -2.44
N ILE A 77 1.44 -2.26 -1.57
CA ILE A 77 1.34 -2.44 -0.11
C ILE A 77 -0.04 -2.05 0.42
N VAL A 78 -0.63 -0.95 -0.09
CA VAL A 78 -1.96 -0.50 0.33
C VAL A 78 -3.04 -1.43 -0.18
N ARG A 79 -2.96 -1.87 -1.45
CA ARG A 79 -3.88 -2.84 -2.05
C ARG A 79 -3.89 -4.16 -1.29
N LEU A 80 -2.70 -4.69 -0.99
CA LEU A 80 -2.53 -5.90 -0.19
C LEU A 80 -3.24 -5.78 1.15
N ARG A 81 -3.05 -4.67 1.86
CA ARG A 81 -3.70 -4.41 3.16
C ARG A 81 -5.21 -4.18 3.05
N ALA A 82 -5.69 -3.59 1.96
CA ALA A 82 -7.12 -3.43 1.70
C ALA A 82 -7.83 -4.76 1.45
N VAL A 83 -7.16 -5.69 0.73
CA VAL A 83 -7.64 -7.07 0.50
C VAL A 83 -7.62 -7.89 1.78
N GLN A 84 -6.60 -7.69 2.64
CA GLN A 84 -6.51 -8.30 3.97
C GLN A 84 -7.46 -7.68 5.02
N GLU A 85 -8.43 -6.87 4.59
CA GLU A 85 -9.48 -6.27 5.42
C GLU A 85 -8.97 -5.43 6.61
N PHE A 86 -7.77 -4.86 6.52
CA PHE A 86 -7.34 -3.83 7.47
C PHE A 86 -8.27 -2.63 7.38
N THR A 87 -8.58 -1.99 8.51
CA THR A 87 -9.25 -0.68 8.52
C THR A 87 -8.39 0.36 7.79
N PRO A 88 -8.98 1.44 7.23
CA PRO A 88 -8.21 2.47 6.52
C PRO A 88 -7.04 3.00 7.37
N SER A 89 -7.32 3.32 8.64
CA SER A 89 -6.32 3.82 9.59
C SER A 89 -5.16 2.84 9.79
N ARG A 90 -5.42 1.55 9.98
CA ARG A 90 -4.37 0.54 10.15
C ARG A 90 -3.61 0.24 8.86
N ALA A 91 -4.28 0.34 7.70
CA ALA A 91 -3.66 0.08 6.42
C ALA A 91 -2.55 1.11 6.12
N ILE A 92 -2.79 2.38 6.44
CA ILE A 92 -1.90 3.50 6.10
C ILE A 92 -1.04 4.01 7.26
N SER A 93 -1.30 3.59 8.51
CA SER A 93 -0.61 4.12 9.70
C SER A 93 0.92 3.98 9.66
N PHE A 94 1.45 3.00 8.92
CA PHE A 94 2.89 2.78 8.82
C PHE A 94 3.63 3.98 8.20
N ILE A 95 2.95 4.77 7.36
CA ILE A 95 3.56 5.92 6.68
C ILE A 95 4.03 6.94 7.72
N PHE A 96 3.21 7.23 8.74
CA PHE A 96 3.57 8.15 9.83
C PHE A 96 4.82 7.75 10.60
N THR A 97 5.14 6.45 10.67
CA THR A 97 6.26 5.96 11.49
C THR A 97 7.63 6.43 10.99
N ILE A 98 7.72 6.86 9.73
CA ILE A 98 8.96 7.43 9.17
C ILE A 98 9.32 8.77 9.83
N LYS A 99 8.31 9.58 10.21
CA LYS A 99 8.50 10.85 10.93
C LYS A 99 9.20 10.59 12.26
N HIS A 100 8.72 9.59 13.00
CA HIS A 100 9.32 9.18 14.28
C HIS A 100 10.72 8.60 14.10
N LEU A 101 10.95 7.83 13.03
CA LEU A 101 12.27 7.28 12.74
C LEU A 101 13.29 8.40 12.52
N PHE A 102 13.00 9.36 11.64
CA PHE A 102 13.93 10.47 11.39
C PHE A 102 14.10 11.38 12.60
N ARG A 103 13.02 11.68 13.33
CA ARG A 103 13.12 12.49 14.57
C ARG A 103 13.98 11.79 15.63
N LYS A 104 13.95 10.46 15.73
CA LYS A 104 14.81 9.70 16.64
C LYS A 104 16.28 9.72 16.21
N GLU A 105 16.57 9.53 14.93
CA GLU A 105 17.95 9.44 14.43
C GLU A 105 18.62 10.82 14.30
N LEU A 106 17.86 11.87 13.97
CA LEU A 106 18.37 13.20 13.65
C LEU A 106 18.00 14.29 14.68
N GLY A 107 17.08 14.01 15.60
CA GLY A 107 16.54 15.03 16.52
C GLY A 107 17.57 15.70 17.43
N LYS A 108 18.66 15.01 17.76
CA LYS A 108 19.76 15.62 18.55
C LYS A 108 20.54 16.69 17.79
N GLN A 109 20.37 16.77 16.47
CA GLN A 109 21.06 17.72 15.60
C GLN A 109 20.14 18.84 15.08
N LEU A 110 18.94 19.00 15.66
CA LEU A 110 17.97 20.05 15.33
C LEU A 110 18.52 21.50 15.26
N PRO A 111 19.56 21.90 16.03
CA PRO A 111 20.15 23.24 15.85
C PRO A 111 20.74 23.50 14.46
N ASP A 112 21.00 22.46 13.67
CA ASP A 112 21.43 22.56 12.27
C ASP A 112 20.23 22.86 11.36
N LYS A 113 20.21 24.06 10.76
CA LYS A 113 19.14 24.51 9.86
C LYS A 113 18.89 23.55 8.68
N SER A 114 19.93 22.87 8.19
CA SER A 114 19.78 21.91 7.08
C SER A 114 18.96 20.69 7.49
N ILE A 115 19.11 20.25 8.74
CA ILE A 115 18.38 19.11 9.31
C ILE A 115 16.95 19.52 9.64
N ALA A 116 16.74 20.73 10.16
CA ALA A 116 15.40 21.27 10.39
C ALA A 116 14.58 21.29 9.08
N ARG A 117 15.15 21.85 8.00
CA ARG A 117 14.50 21.88 6.68
C ARG A 117 14.21 20.50 6.14
N PHE A 118 15.16 19.57 6.21
CA PHE A 118 14.92 18.19 5.78
C PHE A 118 13.76 17.52 6.54
N LEU A 119 13.67 17.74 7.85
CA LEU A 119 12.56 17.19 8.63
C LEU A 119 11.23 17.82 8.23
N GLU A 120 11.19 19.11 7.90
CA GLU A 120 9.99 19.78 7.35
C GLU A 120 9.59 19.22 5.98
N ASP A 121 10.56 18.98 5.10
CA ASP A 121 10.32 18.35 3.79
C ASP A 121 9.74 16.94 3.97
N VAL A 122 10.29 16.13 4.90
CA VAL A 122 9.77 14.80 5.23
C VAL A 122 8.34 14.86 5.76
N GLU A 123 8.03 15.82 6.64
CA GLU A 123 6.67 15.99 7.18
C GLU A 123 5.67 16.24 6.04
N SER A 124 6.02 17.15 5.12
CA SER A 124 5.22 17.50 3.95
C SER A 124 5.05 16.30 3.00
N ASN A 125 6.14 15.58 2.71
CA ASN A 125 6.12 14.39 1.88
C ASN A 125 5.23 13.29 2.45
N VAL A 126 5.26 13.09 3.77
CA VAL A 126 4.40 12.08 4.40
C VAL A 126 2.93 12.45 4.27
N ASP A 127 2.58 13.73 4.42
CA ASP A 127 1.19 14.18 4.28
C ASP A 127 0.68 13.92 2.85
N GLU A 128 1.50 14.18 1.82
CA GLU A 128 1.19 13.79 0.43
C GLU A 128 1.07 12.27 0.24
N MET A 129 1.99 11.48 0.79
CA MET A 129 1.92 10.02 0.73
C MET A 129 0.62 9.47 1.33
N ILE A 130 0.13 10.09 2.41
CA ILE A 130 -1.11 9.69 3.07
C ILE A 130 -2.32 9.94 2.17
N LEU A 131 -2.39 11.11 1.51
CA LEU A 131 -3.47 11.42 0.58
C LEU A 131 -3.52 10.40 -0.57
N ILE A 132 -2.36 10.10 -1.17
CA ILE A 132 -2.24 9.08 -2.22
C ILE A 132 -2.67 7.70 -1.71
N ALA A 133 -2.21 7.31 -0.52
CA ALA A 133 -2.55 6.02 0.08
C ALA A 133 -4.06 5.89 0.39
N LEU A 134 -4.70 6.98 0.80
CA LEU A 134 -6.14 7.02 1.06
C LEU A 134 -6.94 6.78 -0.23
N ASP A 135 -6.56 7.43 -1.33
CA ASP A 135 -7.19 7.24 -2.64
C ASP A 135 -7.05 5.79 -3.12
N ILE A 136 -5.85 5.21 -3.01
CA ILE A 136 -5.59 3.82 -3.39
C ILE A 136 -6.45 2.88 -2.55
N TYR A 137 -6.47 3.08 -1.23
CA TYR A 137 -7.25 2.24 -0.32
C TYR A 137 -8.74 2.31 -0.65
N GLY A 138 -9.28 3.52 -0.86
CA GLY A 138 -10.67 3.76 -1.23
C GLY A 138 -11.05 3.02 -2.51
N LYS A 139 -10.27 3.19 -3.59
CA LYS A 139 -10.47 2.49 -4.87
C LYS A 139 -10.44 0.97 -4.71
N CYS A 140 -9.55 0.45 -3.86
CA CYS A 140 -9.48 -0.99 -3.60
C CYS A 140 -10.73 -1.50 -2.90
N ARG A 141 -11.21 -0.81 -1.85
CA ARG A 141 -12.41 -1.23 -1.10
C ARG A 141 -13.68 -1.10 -1.94
N GLU A 142 -13.81 -0.02 -2.72
CA GLU A 142 -14.90 0.16 -3.67
C GLU A 142 -14.97 -1.03 -4.64
N LYS A 143 -13.84 -1.38 -5.28
CA LYS A 143 -13.78 -2.52 -6.20
C LYS A 143 -14.17 -3.84 -5.53
N ILE A 144 -13.71 -4.08 -4.29
CA ILE A 144 -14.09 -5.28 -3.53
C ILE A 144 -15.61 -5.31 -3.28
N TYR A 145 -16.22 -4.19 -2.90
CA TYR A 145 -17.66 -4.14 -2.65
C TYR A 145 -18.49 -4.29 -3.92
N LEU A 146 -18.08 -3.68 -5.03
CA LEU A 146 -18.72 -3.87 -6.32
C LEU A 146 -18.70 -5.34 -6.75
N LEU A 147 -17.56 -6.02 -6.57
CA LEU A 147 -17.45 -7.46 -6.85
C LEU A 147 -18.40 -8.29 -5.97
N ARG A 148 -18.48 -8.00 -4.68
CA ARG A 148 -19.40 -8.70 -3.75
C ARG A 148 -20.87 -8.50 -4.14
N ILE A 149 -21.25 -7.26 -4.49
CA ILE A 149 -22.61 -6.94 -4.91
C ILE A 149 -22.97 -7.68 -6.20
N ASN A 150 -22.07 -7.65 -7.19
CA ASN A 150 -22.31 -8.34 -8.47
C ASN A 150 -22.41 -9.85 -8.27
N GLN A 151 -21.54 -10.43 -7.44
CA GLN A 151 -21.62 -11.86 -7.11
C GLN A 151 -22.94 -12.24 -6.43
N ALA A 152 -23.44 -11.39 -5.51
CA ALA A 152 -24.73 -11.62 -4.85
C ALA A 152 -25.90 -11.54 -5.84
N LYS A 153 -25.90 -10.55 -6.74
CA LYS A 153 -26.91 -10.40 -7.80
C LYS A 153 -26.92 -11.61 -8.74
N GLU A 154 -25.76 -12.06 -9.21
CA GLU A 154 -25.64 -13.24 -10.07
C GLU A 154 -26.10 -14.52 -9.36
N SER A 155 -25.77 -14.66 -8.09
CA SER A 155 -26.21 -15.82 -7.29
C SER A 155 -27.74 -15.84 -7.13
N LEU A 156 -28.35 -14.68 -6.86
CA LEU A 156 -29.81 -14.55 -6.76
C LEU A 156 -30.48 -14.82 -8.11
N LYS A 157 -29.97 -14.25 -9.20
CA LYS A 157 -30.46 -14.49 -10.56
C LYS A 157 -30.51 -15.99 -10.87
N LYS A 158 -29.42 -16.71 -10.61
CA LYS A 158 -29.34 -18.17 -10.80
C LYS A 158 -30.35 -18.95 -9.96
N LEU A 159 -30.63 -18.51 -8.73
CA LEU A 159 -31.64 -19.14 -7.87
C LEU A 159 -33.06 -18.92 -8.38
N LEU A 160 -33.38 -17.72 -8.88
CA LEU A 160 -34.69 -17.41 -9.45
C LEU A 160 -34.96 -18.20 -10.72
N ILE A 161 -33.95 -18.33 -11.60
CA ILE A 161 -34.03 -19.17 -12.81
C ILE A 161 -34.28 -20.63 -12.41
N LYS A 162 -33.52 -21.17 -11.44
CA LYS A 162 -33.70 -22.56 -10.95
C LYS A 162 -35.08 -22.83 -10.34
N LYS A 163 -35.78 -21.79 -9.90
CA LYS A 163 -37.13 -21.88 -9.32
C LYS A 163 -38.24 -21.59 -10.33
N ASP A 164 -37.89 -21.43 -11.61
CA ASP A 164 -38.82 -21.05 -12.69
C ASP A 164 -39.61 -19.77 -12.40
N LEU A 165 -39.06 -18.89 -11.54
CA LEU A 165 -39.68 -17.62 -11.17
C LEU A 165 -39.36 -16.52 -12.21
N ILE A 166 -38.28 -16.69 -12.97
CA ILE A 166 -37.88 -15.84 -14.10
C ILE A 166 -37.29 -16.73 -15.20
N CYS A 167 -37.53 -16.39 -16.46
CA CYS A 167 -36.87 -17.02 -17.62
C CYS A 167 -35.81 -16.08 -18.19
N GLU A 168 -34.64 -16.61 -18.57
CA GLU A 168 -33.72 -15.85 -19.42
C GLU A 168 -34.34 -15.74 -20.81
N ILE A 169 -34.55 -14.51 -21.29
CA ILE A 169 -34.82 -14.27 -22.70
C ILE A 169 -33.49 -14.55 -23.41
N PRO A 170 -33.42 -15.52 -24.34
CA PRO A 170 -32.18 -15.79 -25.07
C PRO A 170 -31.71 -14.50 -25.75
N ASP A 171 -30.41 -14.21 -25.70
CA ASP A 171 -29.84 -13.14 -26.52
C ASP A 171 -30.21 -13.42 -27.97
N PHE A 172 -30.89 -12.48 -28.61
CA PHE A 172 -31.29 -12.58 -30.00
C PHE A 172 -30.04 -12.68 -30.87
N ASP A 173 -29.76 -13.87 -31.38
CA ASP A 173 -28.74 -14.11 -32.41
C ASP A 173 -29.41 -13.85 -33.76
N PRO A 174 -29.19 -12.69 -34.42
CA PRO A 174 -29.60 -12.53 -35.79
C PRO A 174 -28.68 -13.42 -36.61
N GLY A 175 -29.11 -14.67 -36.85
CA GLY A 175 -28.38 -15.61 -37.69
C GLY A 175 -27.92 -14.94 -38.99
N PRO A 176 -26.84 -15.46 -39.63
CA PRO A 176 -26.15 -14.76 -40.70
C PRO A 176 -27.14 -14.34 -41.80
N GLN A 177 -27.19 -13.02 -42.04
CA GLN A 177 -27.97 -12.45 -43.14
C GLN A 177 -27.47 -13.08 -44.44
N ALA A 178 -28.27 -13.97 -45.02
CA ALA A 178 -28.06 -14.46 -46.36
C ALA A 178 -28.26 -13.28 -47.33
N LEU A 179 -27.25 -13.07 -48.17
CA LEU A 179 -27.11 -12.05 -49.21
C LEU A 179 -28.33 -11.91 -50.12
#